data_AF-A0A5N0YXG8-F1
#
_entry.id   AF-A0A5N0YXG8-F1
#
_cell.length_a   1.000
_cell.length_b   1.000
_cell.length_c   1.000
_cell.angle_alpha   90.00
_cell.angle_beta   90.00
_cell.angle_gamma   90.00
#
_symmetry.space_group_name_H-M   'P 1'
#
loop_
_entity.id
_entity.type
_entity.pdbx_description
1 polymer ?
#
loop_
_entity_poly.entity_id
_entity_poly.type
_entity_poly.pdbx_seq_one_letter_code
_entity_poly.pdbx_strand_id
1 'polypeptide(L)'
;MVLPDSMSQPGGGAWIDIKGKSTNKFVKEQADWVKAEIEKHLEKKPESRPSIYVISPFKNVMIQLKATLKQSGFASSNIGTVHTFQGKEADIVYLVLGASSEEIGAARWTVTQPNLMNVAATRAKKEFYIIGDKELYRSIIGVLH
;
A
#
# COMPACT_ATOMS: atom_id res chain seq x y z
N MET A 1 15.15 14.61 -7.00
CA MET A 1 13.77 14.92 -6.54
C MET A 1 13.91 15.75 -5.29
N VAL A 2 13.60 17.05 -5.36
CA VAL A 2 13.70 17.96 -4.21
C VAL A 2 12.28 18.11 -3.65
N LEU A 3 12.11 17.77 -2.37
CA LEU A 3 10.83 17.85 -1.65
C LEU A 3 10.63 19.27 -1.09
N PRO A 4 9.40 19.80 -1.04
CA PRO A 4 9.11 21.16 -0.57
C PRO A 4 9.24 21.34 0.96
N ASP A 5 9.60 22.55 1.38
CA ASP A 5 9.99 22.96 2.73
C ASP A 5 8.88 22.98 3.81
N SER A 6 7.67 22.49 3.53
CA SER A 6 6.55 22.51 4.50
C SER A 6 6.43 21.24 5.37
N MET A 7 7.37 20.30 5.28
CA MET A 7 7.40 19.10 6.13
C MET A 7 8.31 19.32 7.36
N SER A 8 7.76 19.85 8.45
CA SER A 8 8.47 20.00 9.73
C SER A 8 8.63 18.69 10.53
N GLN A 9 8.31 17.54 9.92
CA GLN A 9 8.82 16.23 10.33
C GLN A 9 9.22 15.47 9.07
N PRO A 10 10.42 14.85 9.00
CA PRO A 10 10.75 13.98 7.88
C PRO A 10 9.69 12.88 7.83
N GLY A 11 8.93 12.83 6.74
CA GLY A 11 7.89 11.84 6.58
C GLY A 11 8.46 10.43 6.73
N GLY A 12 7.87 9.61 7.60
CA GLY A 12 8.28 8.24 7.81
C GLY A 12 7.96 7.38 6.59
N GLY A 13 8.78 6.38 6.29
CA GLY A 13 8.44 5.45 5.21
C GLY A 13 9.31 4.23 5.22
N ALA A 14 8.71 3.08 4.93
CA ALA A 14 9.41 1.81 4.92
C ALA A 14 8.78 0.81 3.94
N TRP A 15 9.63 -0.08 3.42
CA TRP A 15 9.16 -1.33 2.83
C TRP A 15 9.00 -2.36 3.93
N ILE A 16 7.79 -2.87 4.11
CA ILE A 16 7.48 -3.97 5.02
C ILE A 16 7.53 -5.26 4.21
N ASP A 17 8.59 -6.03 4.43
CA ASP A 17 8.84 -7.27 3.68
C ASP A 17 7.90 -8.38 4.15
N ILE A 18 6.90 -8.69 3.33
CA ILE A 18 5.90 -9.71 3.63
C ILE A 18 5.71 -10.59 2.41
N LYS A 19 6.25 -11.80 2.54
CA LYS A 19 6.12 -12.89 1.58
C LYS A 19 4.89 -13.72 1.91
N GLY A 20 4.40 -14.46 0.92
CA GLY A 20 3.29 -15.38 1.11
C GLY A 20 2.84 -15.98 -0.20
N LYS A 21 1.96 -16.99 -0.11
CA LYS A 21 1.35 -17.58 -1.31
C LYS A 21 0.30 -16.63 -1.86
N SER A 22 0.27 -16.50 -3.18
CA SER A 22 -0.69 -15.65 -3.85
C SER A 22 -1.83 -16.45 -4.44
N THR A 23 -3.08 -16.05 -4.18
CA THR A 23 -4.24 -16.48 -4.96
C THR A 23 -4.72 -15.30 -5.81
N ASN A 24 -4.44 -15.31 -7.11
CA ASN A 24 -4.77 -14.22 -8.04
C ASN A 24 -4.29 -12.84 -7.54
N LYS A 25 -2.96 -12.69 -7.36
CA LYS A 25 -2.27 -11.53 -6.77
C LYS A 25 -2.56 -11.25 -5.30
N PHE A 26 -3.56 -11.88 -4.69
CA PHE A 26 -3.84 -11.65 -3.28
C PHE A 26 -2.93 -12.50 -2.39
N VAL A 27 -2.14 -11.84 -1.56
CA VAL A 27 -1.31 -12.46 -0.51
C VAL A 27 -1.96 -12.13 0.83
N LYS A 28 -2.42 -13.16 1.54
CA LYS A 28 -3.24 -12.99 2.75
C LYS A 28 -2.44 -12.32 3.87
N GLU A 29 -1.17 -12.69 4.01
CA GLU A 29 -0.25 -12.20 5.03
C GLU A 29 -0.04 -10.69 4.94
N GLN A 30 0.01 -10.15 3.71
CA GLN A 30 0.10 -8.70 3.49
C GLN A 30 -1.17 -7.98 3.97
N ALA A 31 -2.34 -8.56 3.71
CA ALA A 31 -3.62 -7.99 4.14
C ALA A 31 -3.84 -8.09 5.66
N ASP A 32 -3.45 -9.21 6.27
CA ASP A 32 -3.53 -9.42 7.71
C ASP A 32 -2.64 -8.41 8.45
N TRP A 33 -1.43 -8.17 7.95
CA TRP A 33 -0.53 -7.17 8.54
C TRP A 33 -1.12 -5.76 8.46
N VAL A 34 -1.62 -5.35 7.29
CA VAL A 34 -2.27 -4.04 7.12
C VAL A 34 -3.49 -3.92 8.02
N LYS A 35 -4.27 -4.98 8.18
CA LYS A 35 -5.40 -5.02 9.10
C LYS A 35 -4.96 -4.75 10.53
N ALA A 36 -3.96 -5.48 11.02
CA ALA A 36 -3.45 -5.29 12.37
C ALA A 36 -2.96 -3.85 12.60
N GLU A 37 -2.28 -3.26 11.62
CA GLU A 37 -1.80 -1.87 11.75
C GLU A 37 -2.95 -0.86 11.77
N ILE A 38 -3.95 -1.04 10.91
CA ILE A 38 -5.16 -0.19 10.90
C ILE A 38 -5.91 -0.31 12.22
N GLU A 39 -6.07 -1.51 12.77
CA GLU A 39 -6.76 -1.72 14.05
C GLU A 39 -6.08 -0.95 15.19
N LYS A 40 -4.73 -0.95 15.26
CA LYS A 40 -3.98 -0.09 16.21
C LYS A 40 -4.30 1.40 16.06
N HIS A 41 -4.46 1.88 14.82
CA HIS A 41 -4.84 3.28 14.59
C HIS A 41 -6.28 3.56 15.01
N LEU A 42 -7.19 2.59 14.84
CA LEU A 42 -8.60 2.72 15.23
C LEU A 42 -8.80 2.71 16.75
N GLU A 43 -7.92 2.06 17.51
CA GLU A 43 -7.91 2.11 18.98
C GLU A 43 -7.57 3.51 19.53
N LYS A 44 -6.91 4.36 18.74
CA LYS A 44 -6.64 5.75 19.13
C LYS A 44 -7.94 6.54 19.25
N LYS A 45 -7.93 7.58 20.08
CA LYS A 45 -9.05 8.52 20.17
C LYS A 45 -9.33 9.18 18.82
N PRO A 46 -10.59 9.42 18.42
CA PRO A 46 -10.95 9.93 17.09
C PRO A 46 -10.15 11.16 16.64
N GLU A 47 -9.90 12.10 17.55
CA GLU A 47 -9.14 13.34 17.31
C GLU A 47 -7.65 13.12 17.03
N SER A 48 -7.12 11.94 17.39
CA SER A 48 -5.71 11.56 17.19
C SER A 48 -5.53 10.50 16.09
N ARG A 49 -6.62 10.12 15.40
CA ARG A 49 -6.54 9.14 14.31
C ARG A 49 -6.00 9.81 13.06
N PRO A 50 -4.91 9.30 12.44
CA PRO A 50 -4.49 9.79 11.15
C PRO A 50 -5.53 9.41 10.08
N SER A 51 -5.64 10.22 9.04
CA SER A 51 -6.29 9.79 7.81
C SER A 51 -5.42 8.74 7.12
N ILE A 52 -6.02 7.62 6.70
CA ILE A 52 -5.30 6.47 6.14
C ILE A 52 -5.93 6.07 4.81
N TYR A 53 -5.09 5.80 3.79
CA TYR A 53 -5.50 5.06 2.61
C TYR A 53 -4.77 3.73 2.49
N VAL A 54 -5.50 2.71 2.04
CA VAL A 54 -4.94 1.43 1.59
C VAL A 54 -5.11 1.35 0.09
N ILE A 55 -3.98 1.29 -0.61
CA ILE A 55 -3.92 1.33 -2.07
C ILE A 55 -3.38 0.00 -2.57
N SER A 56 -3.94 -0.52 -3.66
CA SER A 56 -3.34 -1.63 -4.38
C SER A 56 -3.38 -1.41 -5.90
N PRO A 57 -2.35 -1.84 -6.65
CA PRO A 57 -2.40 -1.83 -8.11
C PRO A 57 -3.42 -2.80 -8.69
N PHE A 58 -3.86 -3.79 -7.91
CA PHE A 58 -4.68 -4.88 -8.39
C PHE A 58 -6.11 -4.79 -7.86
N LYS A 59 -7.08 -4.85 -8.77
CA LYS A 59 -8.51 -4.84 -8.42
C LYS A 59 -8.89 -5.99 -7.48
N ASN A 60 -8.35 -7.20 -7.69
CA ASN A 60 -8.63 -8.33 -6.81
C ASN A 60 -8.09 -8.10 -5.39
N VAL A 61 -6.86 -7.61 -5.25
CA VAL A 61 -6.26 -7.31 -3.94
C VAL A 61 -7.08 -6.25 -3.21
N MET A 62 -7.53 -5.20 -3.90
CA MET A 62 -8.44 -4.18 -3.34
C MET A 62 -9.77 -4.79 -2.84
N ILE A 63 -10.39 -5.69 -3.62
CA ILE A 63 -11.64 -6.36 -3.23
C ILE A 63 -11.42 -7.20 -1.97
N GLN A 64 -10.33 -7.98 -1.92
CA GLN A 64 -10.00 -8.83 -0.79
C GLN A 64 -9.65 -8.00 0.46
N LEU A 65 -8.91 -6.89 0.32
CA LEU A 65 -8.64 -5.96 1.42
C LEU A 65 -9.93 -5.38 2.01
N LYS A 66 -10.91 -5.01 1.17
CA LYS A 66 -12.23 -4.57 1.64
C LYS A 66 -12.96 -5.66 2.43
N ALA A 67 -12.85 -6.91 2.00
CA ALA A 67 -13.43 -8.03 2.72
C ALA A 67 -12.72 -8.25 4.08
N THR A 68 -11.39 -8.28 4.09
CA THR A 68 -10.55 -8.45 5.30
C THR A 68 -10.83 -7.37 6.36
N LEU A 69 -10.98 -6.12 5.93
CA LEU A 69 -11.19 -4.97 6.81
C LEU A 69 -12.66 -4.70 7.15
N LYS A 70 -13.62 -5.43 6.57
CA LYS A 70 -15.06 -5.13 6.68
C LYS A 70 -15.55 -5.01 8.12
N GLN A 71 -15.04 -5.84 9.02
CA GLN A 71 -15.46 -5.88 10.43
C GLN A 71 -14.62 -4.99 11.36
N SER A 72 -13.54 -4.39 10.88
CA SER A 72 -12.66 -3.53 11.68
C SER A 72 -13.26 -2.15 12.00
N GLY A 73 -14.30 -1.74 11.27
CA GLY A 73 -14.81 -0.37 11.30
C GLY A 73 -14.02 0.61 10.41
N PHE A 74 -12.99 0.14 9.70
CA PHE A 74 -12.30 0.94 8.69
C PHE A 74 -13.18 1.18 7.45
N ALA A 75 -13.29 2.44 7.03
CA ALA A 75 -14.16 2.82 5.93
C ALA A 75 -13.68 2.21 4.60
N SER A 76 -14.55 1.46 3.92
CA SER A 76 -14.22 0.84 2.63
C SER A 76 -13.92 1.85 1.52
N SER A 77 -14.36 3.10 1.67
CA SER A 77 -14.02 4.23 0.80
C SER A 77 -12.55 4.65 0.89
N ASN A 78 -11.84 4.24 1.95
CA ASN A 78 -10.41 4.47 2.15
C ASN A 78 -9.55 3.33 1.57
N ILE A 79 -10.17 2.36 0.90
CA ILE A 79 -9.49 1.25 0.22
C ILE A 79 -9.77 1.35 -1.28
N GLY A 80 -8.72 1.41 -2.09
CA GLY A 80 -8.88 1.66 -3.52
C GLY A 80 -7.67 1.27 -4.36
N THR A 81 -7.83 1.46 -5.66
CA THR A 81 -6.69 1.47 -6.58
C THR A 81 -6.07 2.86 -6.61
N VAL A 82 -4.91 2.98 -7.24
CA VAL A 82 -4.21 4.26 -7.45
C VAL A 82 -5.15 5.34 -8.03
N HIS A 83 -6.01 4.98 -8.98
CA HIS A 83 -6.97 5.92 -9.61
C HIS A 83 -8.13 6.33 -8.70
N THR A 84 -8.41 5.56 -7.63
CA THR A 84 -9.52 5.87 -6.70
C THR A 84 -9.26 7.16 -5.92
N PHE A 85 -7.98 7.50 -5.71
CA PHE A 85 -7.55 8.61 -4.86
C PHE A 85 -6.95 9.78 -5.63
N GLN A 86 -7.26 9.91 -6.92
CA GLN A 86 -6.74 11.02 -7.72
C GLN A 86 -7.16 12.37 -7.11
N GLY A 87 -6.18 13.22 -6.81
CA GLY A 87 -6.40 14.52 -6.16
C GLY A 87 -6.75 14.46 -4.67
N LYS A 88 -6.76 13.27 -4.06
CA LYS A 88 -6.94 13.08 -2.62
C LYS A 88 -5.62 12.70 -1.97
N GLU A 89 -5.51 12.99 -0.67
CA GLU A 89 -4.31 12.72 0.12
C GLU A 89 -4.73 12.27 1.53
N ALA A 90 -3.89 11.48 2.17
CA ALA A 90 -4.06 10.98 3.54
C ALA A 90 -2.75 11.17 4.32
N ASP A 91 -2.83 11.21 5.65
CA ASP A 91 -1.65 11.26 6.52
C ASP A 91 -0.75 10.05 6.26
N ILE A 92 -1.35 8.86 6.20
CA ILE A 92 -0.65 7.58 5.99
C ILE A 92 -1.20 6.87 4.75
N VAL A 93 -0.32 6.30 3.94
CA VAL A 93 -0.69 5.44 2.82
C VAL A 93 0.03 4.11 2.91
N TYR A 94 -0.76 3.03 2.89
CA TYR A 94 -0.28 1.65 2.75
C TYR A 94 -0.49 1.18 1.31
N LEU A 95 0.60 1.04 0.54
CA LEU A 95 0.59 0.43 -0.79
C LEU A 95 0.80 -1.09 -0.67
N VAL A 96 -0.28 -1.85 -0.85
CA VAL A 96 -0.26 -3.32 -0.84
C VAL A 96 -0.03 -3.83 -2.25
N LEU A 97 1.18 -4.33 -2.51
CA LEU A 97 1.59 -4.77 -3.83
C LEU A 97 0.88 -6.06 -4.25
N GLY A 98 0.61 -6.98 -3.33
CA GLY A 98 0.20 -8.33 -3.69
C GLY A 98 1.31 -9.05 -4.47
N ALA A 99 0.90 -10.02 -5.28
CA ALA A 99 1.75 -10.94 -6.04
C ALA A 99 2.75 -11.74 -5.19
N SER A 100 3.05 -12.96 -5.63
CA SER A 100 4.14 -13.76 -5.06
C SER A 100 5.17 -14.06 -6.14
N SER A 101 6.23 -14.78 -5.76
CA SER A 101 7.23 -15.30 -6.69
C SER A 101 6.64 -16.19 -7.79
N GLU A 102 5.42 -16.71 -7.64
CA GLU A 102 4.72 -17.49 -8.68
C GLU A 102 4.06 -16.59 -9.74
N GLU A 103 3.91 -15.29 -9.46
CA GLU A 103 3.26 -14.30 -10.33
C GLU A 103 4.23 -13.18 -10.75
N ILE A 104 5.47 -13.54 -11.12
CA ILE A 104 6.53 -12.58 -11.50
C ILE A 104 6.06 -11.58 -12.56
N GLY A 105 5.27 -12.00 -13.55
CA GLY A 105 4.72 -11.10 -14.57
C GLY A 105 3.82 -10.01 -13.99
N ALA A 106 2.99 -10.34 -13.00
CA ALA A 106 2.15 -9.36 -12.30
C ALA A 106 3.01 -8.42 -11.45
N ALA A 107 3.99 -8.96 -10.70
CA ALA A 107 4.94 -8.15 -9.94
C ALA A 107 5.71 -7.18 -10.88
N ARG A 108 6.22 -7.66 -12.02
CA ARG A 108 6.91 -6.83 -13.01
C ARG A 108 6.03 -5.72 -13.55
N TRP A 109 4.78 -6.03 -13.89
CA TRP A 109 3.84 -5.03 -14.34
C TRP A 109 3.71 -3.86 -13.35
N THR A 110 3.62 -4.12 -12.04
CA THR A 110 3.45 -3.04 -11.03
C THR A 110 4.62 -2.07 -10.96
N VAL A 111 5.86 -2.52 -11.21
CA VAL A 111 7.05 -1.64 -11.20
C VAL A 111 7.35 -1.00 -12.54
N THR A 112 6.84 -1.56 -13.65
CA THR A 112 6.97 -0.99 -14.99
C THR A 112 5.89 0.04 -15.34
N GLN A 113 4.80 0.10 -14.57
CA GLN A 113 3.74 1.09 -14.79
C GLN A 113 4.27 2.50 -14.47
N PRO A 114 4.39 3.41 -15.47
CA PRO A 114 5.19 4.65 -15.36
C PRO A 114 4.83 5.56 -14.19
N ASN A 115 3.61 5.47 -13.66
CA ASN A 115 3.11 6.38 -12.63
C ASN A 115 2.50 5.69 -11.42
N LEU A 116 2.51 4.35 -11.33
CA LEU A 116 1.80 3.66 -10.25
C LEU A 116 2.39 4.00 -8.87
N MET A 117 3.71 3.81 -8.71
CA MET A 117 4.41 4.06 -7.46
C MET A 117 4.40 5.54 -7.09
N ASN A 118 4.67 6.42 -8.06
CA ASN A 118 4.67 7.87 -7.86
C ASN A 118 3.29 8.38 -7.43
N VAL A 119 2.22 7.90 -8.07
CA VAL A 119 0.87 8.33 -7.71
C VAL A 119 0.49 7.82 -6.33
N ALA A 120 0.86 6.59 -5.95
CA ALA A 120 0.63 6.08 -4.60
C ALA A 120 1.41 6.86 -3.54
N ALA A 121 2.70 7.13 -3.79
CA ALA A 121 3.56 7.87 -2.87
C ALA A 121 3.08 9.31 -2.66
N THR A 122 2.66 9.99 -3.72
CA THR A 122 2.12 11.36 -3.65
C THR A 122 0.76 11.45 -2.96
N ARG A 123 0.12 10.33 -2.59
CA ARG A 123 -1.07 10.37 -1.72
C ARG A 123 -0.73 10.52 -0.25
N ALA A 124 0.50 10.24 0.16
CA ALA A 124 0.93 10.33 1.54
C ALA A 124 1.37 11.75 1.88
N LYS A 125 0.80 12.32 2.95
CA LYS A 125 1.24 13.59 3.51
C LYS A 125 2.38 13.43 4.50
N LYS A 126 2.38 12.34 5.27
CA LYS A 126 3.32 12.10 6.37
C LYS A 126 4.04 10.77 6.22
N GLU A 127 3.30 9.69 5.98
CA GLU A 127 3.87 8.34 5.99
C GLU A 127 3.49 7.51 4.77
N PHE A 128 4.46 6.86 4.15
CA PHE A 128 4.26 5.97 3.01
C PHE A 128 4.90 4.61 3.23
N TYR A 129 4.08 3.56 3.22
CA TYR A 129 4.50 2.19 3.43
C TYR A 129 4.22 1.32 2.22
N ILE A 130 5.22 0.53 1.80
CA ILE A 130 5.06 -0.47 0.75
C ILE A 130 5.01 -1.84 1.42
N ILE A 131 3.97 -2.62 1.13
CA ILE A 131 3.75 -3.95 1.68
C ILE A 131 3.87 -4.97 0.54
N GLY A 132 4.90 -5.82 0.60
CA GLY A 132 5.17 -6.77 -0.49
C GLY A 132 6.45 -7.58 -0.30
N ASP A 133 6.66 -8.58 -1.16
CA ASP A 133 7.88 -9.40 -1.17
C ASP A 133 9.08 -8.58 -1.69
N LYS A 134 9.91 -8.10 -0.78
CA LYS A 134 11.02 -7.19 -1.12
C LYS A 134 12.02 -7.84 -2.06
N GLU A 135 12.27 -9.14 -1.92
CA GLU A 135 13.24 -9.87 -2.74
C GLU A 135 12.74 -10.06 -4.17
N LEU A 136 11.48 -10.46 -4.34
CA LEU A 136 10.83 -10.56 -5.64
C LEU A 136 10.95 -9.23 -6.39
N TYR A 137 10.53 -8.15 -5.75
CA TYR A 137 10.51 -6.82 -6.37
C TYR A 137 11.92 -6.28 -6.65
N ARG A 138 12.90 -6.55 -5.77
CA ARG A 138 14.31 -6.22 -6.02
C ARG A 138 14.88 -6.99 -7.21
N SER A 139 14.55 -8.28 -7.33
CA SER A 139 15.04 -9.13 -8.43
C SER A 139 14.57 -8.63 -9.80
N ILE A 140 13.33 -8.11 -9.86
CA ILE A 140 12.75 -7.58 -11.09
C ILE A 140 13.43 -6.26 -11.48
N ILE A 141 13.57 -5.33 -10.52
CA ILE A 141 14.16 -4.01 -10.78
C ILE A 141 15.62 -4.16 -11.23
N GLY A 142 16.38 -5.08 -10.64
CA GLY A 142 17.78 -5.32 -11.02
C GLY A 142 17.99 -5.83 -12.46
N VAL A 143 16.94 -6.40 -13.08
CA VAL A 143 16.95 -6.98 -14.43
C VAL A 143 16.35 -6.03 -15.47
N LEU A 144 15.81 -4.87 -15.07
CA LEU A 144 15.24 -3.86 -15.98
C LEU A 144 16.28 -2.90 -16.59
N HIS A 145 17.57 -3.29 -16.61
CA HIS A 145 18.66 -2.54 -17.23
C HIS A 145 18.87 -2.93 -18.69
#